data_AF-A0A9W7GFK1-F1
#
_entry.id   AF-A0A9W7GFK1-F1
#
_cell.length_a   1.000
_cell.length_b   1.000
_cell.length_c   1.000
_cell.angle_alpha   90.00
_cell.angle_beta   90.00
_cell.angle_gamma   90.00
#
_symmetry.space_group_name_H-M   'P 1'
#
loop_
_entity.id
_entity.type
_entity.pdbx_description
1 polymer ?
#
loop_
_entity_poly.entity_id
_entity_poly.type
_entity_poly.pdbx_seq_one_letter_code
_entity_poly.pdbx_strand_id
1 'polypeptide(L)'
;MNSLLYKHISETQVLALAEEFEPEKCKQLLASSLSLPPPSPTPTPSSLLLNFFFYAFAFCKDSGLPPPKVSTFLSILKEVVDYDVSTPCSPDYTMGKSHDLFVRLLMSHSVDRPPHSVLIFSRSDVSSILTFVTDQYYRMWRVYKAACSPHRVVKAFKQAQCGGVEIPDALLGKNRGLEWAEESKILQTFPEVVEEEEEEGEEGEGGEGGENDEEKKE
;
A
#
# COMPACT_ATOMS: atom_id res chain seq x y z
N MET A 1 -25.61 8.31 13.21
CA MET A 1 -25.37 7.55 14.46
C MET A 1 -24.41 6.43 14.14
N ASN A 2 -23.10 6.65 14.27
CA ASN A 2 -22.11 5.58 14.19
C ASN A 2 -21.00 5.96 15.15
N SER A 3 -21.15 5.62 16.43
CA SER A 3 -20.01 5.70 17.34
C SER A 3 -19.02 4.64 16.90
N LEU A 4 -17.88 5.05 16.31
CA LEU A 4 -16.80 4.15 15.89
C LEU A 4 -15.93 3.69 17.06
N LEU A 5 -16.32 4.01 18.29
CA LEU A 5 -15.63 3.63 19.51
C LEU A 5 -15.74 2.11 19.71
N TYR A 6 -14.58 1.45 19.72
CA TYR A 6 -14.43 -0.01 19.84
C TYR A 6 -15.18 -0.83 18.78
N LYS A 7 -15.47 -0.24 17.60
CA LYS A 7 -16.18 -0.95 16.53
C LYS A 7 -15.31 -2.04 15.90
N HIS A 8 -14.10 -1.67 15.49
CA HIS A 8 -13.19 -2.58 14.77
C HIS A 8 -12.08 -3.14 15.65
N ILE A 9 -11.68 -2.41 16.69
CA ILE A 9 -10.61 -2.83 17.61
C ILE A 9 -11.11 -2.69 19.04
N SER A 10 -11.11 -3.79 19.79
CA SER A 10 -11.52 -3.80 21.20
C SER A 10 -10.50 -3.10 22.09
N GLU A 11 -10.93 -2.68 23.27
CA GLU A 11 -10.04 -2.07 24.27
C GLU A 11 -8.89 -3.01 24.67
N THR A 12 -9.20 -4.29 24.86
CA THR A 12 -8.21 -5.32 25.19
C THR A 12 -7.15 -5.49 24.09
N GLN A 13 -7.55 -5.39 22.82
CA GLN A 13 -6.62 -5.46 21.69
C GLN A 13 -5.72 -4.22 21.62
N VAL A 14 -6.26 -3.03 21.88
CA VAL A 14 -5.44 -1.80 21.93
C VAL A 14 -4.42 -1.85 23.06
N LEU A 15 -4.81 -2.34 24.23
CA LEU A 15 -3.89 -2.49 25.37
C LEU A 15 -2.79 -3.52 25.06
N ALA A 16 -3.15 -4.67 24.49
CA ALA A 16 -2.17 -5.67 24.04
C ALA A 16 -1.19 -5.08 23.01
N LEU A 17 -1.69 -4.31 22.04
CA LEU A 17 -0.84 -3.61 21.06
C LEU A 17 0.09 -2.57 21.70
N ALA A 18 -0.33 -1.94 22.80
CA ALA A 18 0.48 -0.95 23.49
C ALA A 18 1.68 -1.58 24.21
N GLU A 19 1.50 -2.77 24.80
CA GLU A 19 2.51 -3.55 25.50
C GLU A 19 3.57 -4.14 24.56
N GLU A 20 3.19 -4.46 23.33
CA GLU A 20 4.11 -5.04 22.36
C GLU A 20 5.14 -4.01 21.84
N PHE A 21 6.40 -4.47 21.79
CA PHE A 21 7.55 -3.70 21.29
C PHE A 21 8.06 -4.25 19.95
N GLU A 22 7.79 -5.52 19.63
CA GLU A 22 8.29 -6.14 18.43
C GLU A 22 7.42 -5.76 17.21
N PRO A 23 8.01 -5.19 16.13
CA PRO A 23 7.25 -4.65 15.01
C PRO A 23 6.50 -5.73 14.23
N GLU A 24 7.07 -6.92 14.11
CA GLU A 24 6.45 -8.04 13.40
C GLU A 24 5.24 -8.59 14.17
N LYS A 25 5.34 -8.75 15.50
CA LYS A 25 4.19 -9.12 16.35
C LYS A 25 3.09 -8.06 16.31
N CYS A 26 3.46 -6.77 16.36
CA CYS A 26 2.50 -5.68 16.24
C CYS A 26 1.71 -5.77 14.92
N LYS A 27 2.39 -6.00 13.79
CA LYS A 27 1.73 -6.18 12.49
C LYS A 27 0.82 -7.41 12.47
N GLN A 28 1.22 -8.54 13.07
CA GLN A 28 0.39 -9.74 13.16
C GLN A 28 -0.89 -9.51 14.00
N LEU A 29 -0.76 -8.83 15.14
CA LEU A 29 -1.90 -8.47 15.99
C LEU A 29 -2.83 -7.46 15.32
N LEU A 30 -2.28 -6.47 14.61
CA LEU A 30 -3.05 -5.52 13.82
C LEU A 30 -3.81 -6.22 12.68
N ALA A 31 -3.16 -7.14 11.97
CA ALA A 31 -3.80 -7.92 10.92
C ALA A 31 -4.98 -8.74 11.47
N SER A 32 -4.77 -9.40 12.61
CA SER A 32 -5.80 -10.18 13.29
C SER A 32 -6.97 -9.32 13.77
N SER A 33 -6.69 -8.11 14.30
CA SER A 33 -7.72 -7.21 14.83
C SER A 33 -8.54 -6.56 13.71
N LEU A 34 -7.89 -6.13 12.63
CA LEU A 34 -8.53 -5.42 11.51
C LEU A 34 -9.09 -6.36 10.42
N SER A 35 -9.02 -7.69 10.65
CA SER A 35 -9.40 -8.70 9.66
C SER A 35 -8.69 -8.52 8.31
N LEU A 36 -7.41 -8.13 8.36
CA LEU A 36 -6.54 -8.00 7.19
C LEU A 36 -5.76 -9.30 6.97
N PRO A 37 -5.32 -9.60 5.74
CA PRO A 37 -4.48 -10.78 5.51
C PRO A 37 -3.16 -10.66 6.29
N PRO A 38 -2.55 -11.81 6.63
CA PRO A 38 -1.33 -11.86 7.44
C PRO A 38 -0.18 -11.13 6.73
N PRO A 39 0.84 -10.69 7.49
CA PRO A 39 2.03 -10.08 6.91
C PRO A 39 2.69 -11.08 5.95
N SER A 40 2.77 -10.69 4.68
CA SER A 40 3.49 -11.42 3.65
C SER A 40 4.84 -10.72 3.38
N PRO A 41 5.93 -11.46 3.15
CA PRO A 41 7.21 -10.87 2.73
C PRO A 41 7.14 -10.27 1.32
N THR A 42 6.15 -10.67 0.52
CA THR A 42 5.95 -10.12 -0.83
C THR A 42 5.20 -8.79 -0.78
N PRO A 43 5.55 -7.81 -1.64
CA PRO A 43 4.86 -6.54 -1.73
C PRO A 43 3.48 -6.74 -2.36
N THR A 44 2.49 -7.05 -1.51
CA THR A 44 1.09 -7.16 -1.88
C THR A 44 0.37 -5.85 -1.54
N PRO A 45 -0.75 -5.54 -2.22
CA PRO A 45 -1.60 -4.39 -1.83
C PRO A 45 -1.95 -4.40 -0.35
N SER A 46 -2.19 -5.59 0.19
CA SER A 46 -2.54 -5.79 1.57
C SER A 46 -1.38 -5.57 2.53
N SER A 47 -0.13 -5.90 2.16
CA SER A 47 1.03 -5.59 3.00
C SER A 47 1.29 -4.08 3.06
N LEU A 48 1.02 -3.34 1.99
CA LEU A 48 1.09 -1.87 1.98
C LEU A 48 0.02 -1.24 2.91
N LEU A 49 -1.21 -1.76 2.90
CA LEU A 49 -2.26 -1.34 3.83
C LEU A 49 -1.89 -1.68 5.28
N LEU A 50 -1.36 -2.86 5.54
CA LEU A 50 -0.92 -3.26 6.88
C LEU A 50 0.20 -2.34 7.41
N ASN A 51 1.17 -2.00 6.56
CA ASN A 51 2.20 -1.03 6.90
C ASN A 51 1.62 0.35 7.21
N PHE A 52 0.61 0.80 6.46
CA PHE A 52 -0.09 2.05 6.76
C PHE A 52 -0.72 2.03 8.16
N PHE A 53 -1.44 0.97 8.53
CA PHE A 53 -2.02 0.83 9.86
C PHE A 53 -0.95 0.74 10.96
N PHE A 54 0.18 0.11 10.69
CA PHE A 54 1.32 0.08 11.60
C PHE A 54 1.86 1.48 11.87
N TYR A 55 2.08 2.30 10.84
CA TYR A 55 2.52 3.69 11.02
C TYR A 55 1.46 4.57 11.68
N ALA A 56 0.18 4.34 11.41
CA ALA A 56 -0.91 5.03 12.11
C ALA A 56 -0.91 4.71 13.61
N PHE A 57 -0.62 3.46 13.97
CA PHE A 57 -0.47 3.06 15.37
C PHE A 57 0.81 3.65 16.01
N ALA A 58 1.94 3.64 15.29
CA ALA A 58 3.17 4.27 15.76
C ALA A 58 2.95 5.77 16.06
N PHE A 59 2.27 6.49 15.15
CA PHE A 59 1.87 7.88 15.38
C PHE A 59 1.03 8.07 16.64
N CYS A 60 0.14 7.12 16.96
CA CYS A 60 -0.65 7.17 18.18
C CYS A 60 0.20 6.98 19.44
N LYS A 61 1.21 6.10 19.40
CA LYS A 61 2.18 5.91 20.49
C LYS A 61 3.02 7.16 20.68
N ASP A 62 3.53 7.74 19.60
CA ASP A 62 4.35 8.97 19.63
C ASP A 62 3.57 10.18 20.15
N SER A 63 2.29 10.27 19.80
CA SER A 63 1.39 11.33 20.25
C SER A 63 0.84 11.12 21.66
N GLY A 64 1.13 9.98 22.31
CA GLY A 64 0.64 9.65 23.65
C GLY A 64 -0.89 9.56 23.75
N LEU A 65 -1.56 9.10 22.68
CA LEU A 65 -3.02 9.05 22.65
C LEU A 65 -3.56 7.94 23.56
N PRO A 66 -4.62 8.21 24.36
CA PRO A 66 -5.25 7.20 25.21
C PRO A 66 -5.96 6.11 24.37
N PRO A 67 -6.11 4.89 24.90
CA PRO A 67 -6.72 3.75 24.19
C PRO A 67 -8.04 4.03 23.44
N PRO A 68 -9.04 4.76 24.00
CA PRO A 68 -10.27 5.07 23.28
C PRO A 68 -10.03 5.95 22.03
N LYS A 69 -9.07 6.87 22.07
CA LYS A 69 -8.70 7.69 20.92
C LYS A 69 -7.99 6.87 19.84
N VAL A 70 -7.14 5.93 20.25
CA VAL A 70 -6.44 5.02 19.32
C VAL A 70 -7.43 4.10 18.60
N SER A 71 -8.34 3.45 19.34
CA SER A 71 -9.36 2.58 18.76
C SER A 71 -10.25 3.33 17.75
N THR A 72 -10.71 4.52 18.12
CA THR A 72 -11.57 5.35 17.26
C THR A 72 -10.83 5.85 16.02
N PHE A 73 -9.58 6.29 16.16
CA PHE A 73 -8.76 6.73 15.02
C PHE A 73 -8.52 5.59 14.02
N LEU A 74 -8.07 4.43 14.49
CA LEU A 74 -7.85 3.27 13.62
C LEU A 74 -9.16 2.80 12.97
N SER A 75 -10.29 2.88 13.69
CA SER A 75 -11.61 2.58 13.15
C SER A 75 -12.04 3.56 12.05
N ILE A 76 -11.79 4.86 12.21
CA ILE A 76 -12.04 5.87 11.16
C ILE A 76 -11.21 5.56 9.91
N LEU A 77 -9.92 5.28 10.08
CA LEU A 77 -9.04 4.92 8.97
C LEU A 77 -9.50 3.66 8.24
N LYS A 78 -9.94 2.64 8.99
CA LYS A 78 -10.47 1.40 8.42
C LYS A 78 -11.69 1.66 7.55
N GLU A 79 -12.64 2.46 8.01
CA GLU A 79 -13.84 2.83 7.23
C GLU A 79 -13.49 3.60 5.96
N VAL A 80 -12.52 4.52 6.02
CA VAL A 80 -12.04 5.27 4.84
C VAL A 80 -11.37 4.32 3.85
N VAL A 81 -10.47 3.46 4.32
CA VAL A 81 -9.78 2.49 3.46
C VAL A 81 -10.78 1.52 2.84
N ASP A 82 -11.73 1.00 3.61
CA ASP A 82 -12.75 0.07 3.10
C ASP A 82 -13.67 0.74 2.08
N TYR A 83 -14.04 2.00 2.31
CA TYR A 83 -14.79 2.80 1.33
C TYR A 83 -13.98 2.99 0.05
N ASP A 84 -12.69 3.29 0.17
CA ASP A 84 -11.79 3.50 -0.95
C ASP A 84 -11.49 2.19 -1.70
N VAL A 85 -11.44 1.04 -1.04
CA VAL A 85 -11.25 -0.27 -1.68
C VAL A 85 -12.53 -0.75 -2.36
N SER A 86 -13.69 -0.58 -1.71
CA SER A 86 -14.98 -1.04 -2.23
C SER A 86 -15.50 -0.20 -3.41
N THR A 87 -15.14 1.08 -3.47
CA THR A 87 -15.59 1.96 -4.54
C THR A 87 -14.87 1.63 -5.86
N PRO A 88 -15.57 1.36 -6.98
CA PRO A 88 -14.92 1.16 -8.27
C PRO A 88 -14.18 2.41 -8.74
N CYS A 89 -13.18 2.24 -9.61
CA CYS A 89 -12.47 3.36 -10.23
C CYS A 89 -13.37 4.02 -11.30
N SER A 90 -14.33 4.83 -10.87
CA SER A 90 -15.16 5.65 -11.75
C SER A 90 -14.51 7.03 -11.97
N PRO A 91 -14.72 7.67 -13.13
CA PRO A 91 -14.22 9.02 -13.37
C PRO A 91 -14.75 10.04 -12.34
N ASP A 92 -15.93 9.78 -11.79
CA ASP A 92 -16.57 10.63 -10.78
C ASP A 92 -16.01 10.43 -9.37
N TYR A 93 -15.20 9.38 -9.14
CA TYR A 93 -14.64 9.10 -7.83
C TYR A 93 -13.24 9.70 -7.69
N THR A 94 -13.17 10.83 -6.98
CA THR A 94 -11.94 11.58 -6.74
C THR A 94 -11.48 11.42 -5.29
N MET A 95 -10.17 11.57 -5.05
CA MET A 95 -9.56 11.67 -3.72
C MET A 95 -10.33 12.61 -2.77
N GLY A 96 -10.89 13.71 -3.30
CA GLY A 96 -11.69 14.65 -2.51
C GLY A 96 -12.91 14.03 -1.82
N LYS A 97 -13.55 13.01 -2.41
CA LYS A 97 -14.70 12.31 -1.79
C LYS A 97 -14.27 11.44 -0.62
N SER A 98 -13.12 10.76 -0.75
CA SER A 98 -12.49 10.02 0.35
C SER A 98 -12.11 10.96 1.49
N HIS A 99 -11.49 12.11 1.16
CA HIS A 99 -11.12 13.12 2.13
C HIS A 99 -12.33 13.73 2.84
N ASP A 100 -13.41 14.05 2.12
CA ASP A 100 -14.65 14.55 2.73
C ASP A 100 -15.27 13.53 3.69
N LEU A 101 -15.25 12.24 3.32
CA LEU A 101 -15.69 11.17 4.22
C LEU A 101 -14.83 11.13 5.49
N PHE A 102 -13.51 11.18 5.35
CA PHE A 102 -12.58 11.21 6.49
C PHE A 102 -12.84 12.40 7.41
N VAL A 103 -12.92 13.62 6.86
CA VAL A 103 -13.19 14.84 7.63
C VAL A 103 -14.55 14.75 8.33
N ARG A 104 -15.58 14.27 7.64
CA ARG A 104 -16.92 14.08 8.23
C ARG A 104 -16.90 13.11 9.43
N LEU A 105 -16.19 11.99 9.31
CA LEU A 105 -16.03 11.03 10.40
C LEU A 105 -15.25 11.67 11.55
N LEU A 106 -14.12 12.32 11.28
CA LEU A 106 -13.29 12.97 12.29
C LEU A 106 -14.07 14.06 13.05
N MET A 107 -14.83 14.90 12.33
CA MET A 107 -15.66 15.95 12.93
C MET A 107 -16.78 15.37 13.81
N SER A 108 -17.37 14.24 13.44
CA SER A 108 -18.38 13.56 14.25
C SER A 108 -17.85 13.01 15.59
N HIS A 109 -16.52 12.88 15.72
CA HIS A 109 -15.84 12.43 16.93
C HIS A 109 -15.08 13.56 17.66
N SER A 110 -15.16 14.78 17.16
CA SER A 110 -14.43 15.95 17.69
C SER A 110 -15.34 17.04 18.25
N VAL A 111 -16.65 16.96 17.98
CA VAL A 111 -17.63 17.96 18.43
C VAL A 111 -18.64 17.28 19.35
N ASP A 112 -18.89 17.85 20.52
CA ASP A 112 -19.94 17.36 21.42
C ASP A 112 -21.31 17.90 20.98
N ARG A 113 -22.14 17.04 20.37
CA ARG A 113 -23.56 17.32 20.08
C ARG A 113 -24.35 16.04 20.24
N PRO A 114 -24.81 15.72 21.47
CA PRO A 114 -25.79 14.67 21.67
C PRO A 114 -27.03 14.95 20.81
N PRO A 115 -27.64 13.97 20.09
CA PRO A 115 -27.37 12.53 20.03
C PRO A 115 -26.45 12.07 18.88
N HIS A 116 -25.83 12.99 18.13
CA HIS A 116 -25.20 12.69 16.84
C HIS A 116 -23.68 12.55 16.88
N SER A 117 -22.99 13.24 17.79
CA SER A 117 -21.53 13.27 17.86
C SER A 117 -21.03 13.17 19.31
N VAL A 118 -19.89 12.52 19.48
CA VAL A 118 -19.26 12.24 20.78
C VAL A 118 -17.89 12.91 20.81
N LEU A 119 -17.58 13.67 21.85
CA LEU A 119 -16.29 14.34 22.01
C LEU A 119 -15.21 13.35 22.48
N ILE A 120 -14.49 12.76 21.53
CA ILE A 120 -13.36 11.85 21.79
C ILE A 120 -12.04 12.57 21.54
N PHE A 121 -11.95 13.37 20.49
CA PHE A 121 -10.73 14.07 20.11
C PHE A 121 -10.73 15.53 20.62
N SER A 122 -9.56 15.98 21.09
CA SER A 122 -9.31 17.40 21.34
C SER A 122 -8.97 18.10 20.03
N ARG A 123 -9.12 19.43 19.99
CA ARG A 123 -8.75 20.26 18.83
C ARG A 123 -7.28 20.09 18.43
N SER A 124 -6.38 19.91 19.41
CA SER A 124 -4.96 19.62 19.17
C SER A 124 -4.80 18.32 18.38
N ASP A 125 -5.46 17.26 18.85
CA ASP A 125 -5.35 15.91 18.31
C ASP A 125 -5.86 15.87 16.87
N VAL A 126 -6.97 16.55 16.58
CA VAL A 126 -7.55 16.67 15.24
C VAL A 126 -6.55 17.25 14.25
N SER A 127 -5.84 18.32 14.64
CA SER A 127 -4.86 18.97 13.75
C SER A 127 -3.69 18.03 13.44
N SER A 128 -3.18 17.33 14.45
CA SER A 128 -2.08 16.37 14.30
C SER A 128 -2.51 15.17 13.45
N ILE A 129 -3.70 14.62 13.71
CA ILE A 129 -4.28 13.51 12.96
C ILE A 129 -4.47 13.90 11.49
N LEU A 130 -5.07 15.05 11.22
CA LEU A 130 -5.31 15.52 9.86
C LEU A 130 -3.99 15.64 9.09
N THR A 131 -2.97 16.27 9.71
CA THR A 131 -1.65 16.43 9.12
C THR A 131 -1.02 15.07 8.79
N PHE A 132 -1.03 14.14 9.75
CA PHE A 132 -0.51 12.78 9.58
C PHE A 132 -1.19 12.04 8.41
N VAL A 133 -2.54 12.04 8.37
CA VAL A 133 -3.28 11.32 7.34
C VAL A 133 -3.08 11.95 5.96
N THR A 134 -3.02 13.28 5.86
CA THR A 134 -2.71 13.94 4.59
C THR A 134 -1.33 13.58 4.06
N ASP A 135 -0.33 13.53 4.93
CA ASP A 135 1.05 13.26 4.54
C ASP A 135 1.28 11.78 4.20
N GLN A 136 0.77 10.85 5.00
CA GLN A 136 1.06 9.44 4.84
C GLN A 136 0.06 8.73 3.91
N TYR A 137 -1.24 8.98 4.08
CA TYR A 137 -2.28 8.28 3.32
C TYR A 137 -2.55 8.96 1.98
N TYR A 138 -2.95 10.24 2.01
CA TYR A 138 -3.45 10.92 0.80
C TYR A 138 -2.36 11.19 -0.23
N ARG A 139 -1.10 11.41 0.20
CA ARG A 139 0.06 11.47 -0.71
C ARG A 139 0.19 10.20 -1.57
N MET A 140 -0.12 9.04 -1.00
CA MET A 140 -0.01 7.73 -1.65
C MET A 140 -1.35 7.13 -2.06
N TRP A 141 -2.44 7.89 -1.99
CA TRP A 141 -3.80 7.40 -2.27
C TRP A 141 -3.93 6.69 -3.61
N ARG A 142 -3.28 7.20 -4.66
CA ARG A 142 -3.30 6.60 -6.01
C ARG A 142 -2.68 5.21 -6.03
N VAL A 143 -1.63 4.99 -5.24
CA VAL A 143 -0.95 3.69 -5.13
C VAL A 143 -1.84 2.70 -4.42
N TYR A 144 -2.42 3.07 -3.26
CA TYR A 144 -3.38 2.22 -2.54
C TYR A 144 -4.55 1.82 -3.43
N LYS A 145 -5.11 2.80 -4.14
CA LYS A 145 -6.25 2.58 -5.03
C LYS A 145 -5.90 1.68 -6.21
N ALA A 146 -4.75 1.88 -6.83
CA ALA A 146 -4.29 1.05 -7.94
C ALA A 146 -4.02 -0.39 -7.50
N ALA A 147 -3.38 -0.56 -6.33
CA ALA A 147 -3.03 -1.86 -5.78
C ALA A 147 -4.26 -2.67 -5.37
N CYS A 148 -5.27 -2.03 -4.77
CA CYS A 148 -6.46 -2.72 -4.26
C CYS A 148 -7.57 -2.91 -5.31
N SER A 149 -7.44 -2.33 -6.50
CA SER A 149 -8.45 -2.43 -7.56
C SER A 149 -8.28 -3.75 -8.32
N PRO A 150 -9.19 -4.74 -8.18
CA PRO A 150 -8.99 -6.08 -8.71
C PRO A 150 -9.06 -6.13 -10.25
N HIS A 151 -9.68 -5.15 -10.90
CA HIS A 151 -9.86 -5.14 -12.36
C HIS A 151 -9.71 -3.73 -12.91
N ARG A 152 -8.50 -3.35 -13.34
CA ARG A 152 -8.42 -2.49 -14.51
C ARG A 152 -8.89 -3.35 -15.68
N VAL A 153 -10.19 -3.31 -15.98
CA VAL A 153 -10.62 -3.50 -17.36
C VAL A 153 -9.94 -2.39 -18.14
N VAL A 154 -8.71 -2.67 -18.58
CA VAL A 154 -8.10 -1.97 -19.69
C VAL A 154 -9.12 -2.20 -20.78
N LYS A 155 -9.98 -1.22 -21.03
CA LYS A 155 -10.77 -1.24 -22.26
C LYS A 155 -9.70 -1.28 -23.34
N ALA A 156 -9.46 -2.47 -23.88
CA ALA A 156 -8.48 -2.66 -24.92
C ALA A 156 -8.87 -1.67 -26.02
N PHE A 157 -8.04 -0.65 -26.21
CA PHE A 157 -8.22 0.25 -27.33
C PHE A 157 -7.95 -0.61 -28.56
N LYS A 158 -9.00 -1.16 -29.16
CA LYS A 158 -8.93 -1.69 -30.51
C LYS A 158 -8.69 -0.47 -31.39
N GLN A 159 -7.43 -0.26 -31.76
CA GLN A 159 -7.10 0.66 -32.83
C GLN A 159 -7.87 0.19 -34.06
N ALA A 160 -8.88 0.94 -34.47
CA ALA A 160 -9.46 0.78 -35.80
C ALA A 160 -8.31 0.99 -36.80
N GLN A 161 -8.15 0.09 -37.76
CA GLN A 161 -7.14 0.26 -38.80
C GLN A 161 -7.27 1.65 -39.42
N CYS A 162 -6.16 2.37 -39.55
CA CYS A 162 -6.13 3.65 -40.24
C CYS A 162 -6.66 3.45 -41.67
N GLY A 163 -7.87 3.95 -41.94
CA GLY A 163 -8.52 3.77 -43.24
C GLY A 163 -10.00 3.43 -43.21
N GLY A 164 -10.61 3.17 -42.05
CA GLY A 164 -12.07 3.13 -41.91
C GLY A 164 -12.78 2.15 -42.87
N VAL A 165 -12.26 0.92 -43.00
CA VAL A 165 -13.02 -0.15 -43.66
C VAL A 165 -13.69 -0.97 -42.56
N GLU A 166 -14.96 -0.71 -42.32
CA GLU A 166 -15.81 -1.65 -41.58
C GLU A 166 -15.95 -2.90 -42.45
N ILE A 167 -15.31 -4.00 -42.04
CA ILE A 167 -15.52 -5.30 -42.68
C ILE A 167 -16.86 -5.81 -42.14
N PRO A 168 -17.89 -6.02 -42.99
CA PRO A 168 -19.16 -6.57 -42.52
C PRO A 168 -18.94 -7.95 -41.88
N ASP A 169 -19.56 -8.21 -40.73
CA ASP A 169 -19.51 -9.47 -39.97
C ASP A 169 -19.87 -10.74 -40.78
N ALA A 170 -20.38 -10.56 -42.01
CA ALA A 170 -20.81 -11.64 -42.90
C ALA A 170 -19.67 -12.48 -43.53
N LEU A 171 -18.39 -12.10 -43.37
CA LEU A 171 -17.26 -12.86 -43.94
C LEU A 171 -16.56 -13.81 -42.96
N LEU A 172 -16.91 -13.78 -41.67
CA LEU A 172 -16.43 -14.77 -40.72
C LEU A 172 -17.30 -16.03 -40.87
N GLY A 173 -16.80 -16.98 -41.65
CA GLY A 173 -17.39 -18.31 -41.76
C GLY A 173 -17.71 -18.89 -40.38
N LYS A 174 -18.87 -19.55 -40.26
CA LYS A 174 -19.49 -20.15 -39.06
C LYS A 174 -18.66 -21.21 -38.31
N ASN A 175 -17.33 -21.22 -38.42
CA ASN A 175 -16.44 -22.28 -37.96
C ASN A 175 -15.26 -21.75 -37.12
N ARG A 176 -15.48 -20.89 -36.12
CA ARG A 176 -14.52 -20.67 -35.04
C ARG A 176 -15.21 -20.80 -33.69
N GLY A 177 -15.50 -22.05 -33.34
CA GLY A 177 -15.65 -22.46 -31.95
C GLY A 177 -14.30 -22.89 -31.39
N LEU A 178 -13.99 -22.40 -30.19
CA LEU A 178 -13.01 -22.93 -29.22
C LEU A 178 -11.54 -23.05 -29.64
N GLU A 179 -10.72 -22.04 -29.36
CA GLU A 179 -9.30 -22.21 -28.99
C GLU A 179 -8.90 -21.10 -28.00
N TRP A 180 -9.19 -21.29 -26.71
CA TRP A 180 -8.70 -20.41 -25.61
C TRP A 180 -8.03 -21.21 -24.48
N ALA A 181 -7.55 -22.43 -24.76
CA ALA A 181 -6.95 -23.28 -23.74
C ALA A 181 -5.40 -23.36 -23.80
N GLU A 182 -4.74 -22.97 -24.89
CA GLU A 182 -3.31 -23.30 -25.08
C GLU A 182 -2.32 -22.12 -24.95
N GLU A 183 -2.78 -20.86 -24.94
CA GLU A 183 -1.86 -19.70 -24.84
C GLU A 183 -1.32 -19.42 -23.43
N SER A 184 -1.79 -20.12 -22.40
CA SER A 184 -1.26 -20.00 -21.03
C SER A 184 0.12 -20.63 -20.85
N LYS A 185 0.65 -21.35 -21.86
CA LYS A 185 1.97 -22.02 -21.77
C LYS A 185 3.14 -21.23 -22.35
N ILE A 186 2.89 -20.14 -23.08
CA ILE A 186 3.94 -19.37 -23.77
C ILE A 186 4.51 -18.23 -22.90
N LEU A 187 3.87 -17.89 -21.77
CA LEU A 187 4.29 -16.76 -20.92
C LEU A 187 5.22 -17.12 -19.74
N GLN A 188 5.74 -18.36 -19.65
CA GLN A 188 6.67 -18.76 -18.57
C GLN A 188 8.16 -18.68 -18.91
N THR A 189 8.56 -18.23 -20.11
CA THR A 189 9.99 -18.03 -20.42
C THR A 189 10.34 -16.55 -20.33
N PHE A 190 10.73 -16.12 -19.13
CA PHE A 190 11.58 -14.94 -18.98
C PHE A 190 12.98 -15.29 -19.52
N PRO A 191 13.61 -14.46 -20.36
CA PRO A 191 15.00 -14.65 -20.72
C PRO A 191 15.90 -14.40 -19.50
N GLU A 192 16.76 -15.37 -19.23
CA GLU A 192 17.85 -15.32 -18.27
C GLU A 192 18.82 -14.20 -18.67
N VAL A 193 19.08 -13.27 -17.76
CA VAL A 193 20.10 -12.23 -17.92
C VAL A 193 21.45 -12.94 -17.87
N VAL A 194 22.13 -13.03 -19.01
CA VAL A 194 23.50 -13.54 -19.09
C VAL A 194 24.41 -12.46 -18.50
N GLU A 195 25.05 -12.77 -17.38
CA GLU A 195 26.17 -12.00 -16.85
C GLU A 195 27.37 -12.25 -17.78
N GLU A 196 27.90 -11.18 -18.40
CA GLU A 196 29.13 -11.23 -19.18
C GLU A 196 30.31 -11.29 -18.21
N GLU A 197 31.03 -12.41 -18.22
CA GLU A 197 32.32 -12.57 -17.54
C GLU A 197 33.39 -11.77 -18.31
N GLU A 198 34.04 -10.81 -17.64
CA GLU A 198 35.21 -10.09 -18.15
C GLU A 198 36.42 -11.03 -18.16
N GLU A 199 36.94 -11.34 -19.36
CA GLU A 199 38.20 -12.08 -19.53
C GLU A 199 39.41 -11.24 -19.07
N GLU A 200 40.21 -11.83 -18.18
CA GLU A 200 41.50 -11.35 -17.70
C GLU A 200 42.52 -11.26 -18.86
N GLY A 201 43.06 -10.05 -19.08
CA GLY A 201 44.20 -9.82 -19.96
C GLY A 201 45.52 -9.99 -19.22
N GLU A 202 46.40 -10.82 -19.77
CA GLU A 202 47.75 -11.12 -19.27
C GLU A 202 48.63 -9.87 -19.06
N GLU A 203 49.35 -9.89 -17.95
CA GLU A 203 50.27 -8.88 -17.43
C GLU A 203 51.56 -8.77 -18.26
N GLY A 204 51.98 -7.53 -18.51
CA GLY A 204 53.28 -7.20 -19.08
C GLY A 204 54.40 -7.19 -18.02
N GLU A 205 55.53 -7.83 -18.36
CA GLU A 205 56.80 -7.65 -17.67
C GLU A 205 57.36 -6.22 -17.89
N GLY A 206 57.76 -5.56 -16.80
CA GLY A 206 58.41 -4.26 -16.84
C GLY A 206 58.96 -3.88 -15.47
N GLY A 207 60.28 -4.03 -15.29
CA GLY A 207 60.96 -3.99 -14.00
C GLY A 207 60.99 -2.65 -13.26
N GLU A 208 61.25 -2.74 -11.96
CA GLU A 208 61.77 -1.65 -11.13
C GLU A 208 63.13 -2.08 -10.54
N GLY A 209 64.12 -1.21 -10.74
CA GLY A 209 65.43 -1.26 -10.09
C GLY A 209 65.74 0.08 -9.44
N GLY A 210 66.54 0.05 -8.37
CA GLY A 210 67.03 1.21 -7.61
C GLY A 210 66.71 1.06 -6.12
N GLU A 211 67.51 0.38 -5.28
CA GLU A 211 68.86 0.71 -4.77
C GLU A 211 68.88 1.80 -3.68
N ASN A 212 69.71 1.52 -2.66
CA ASN A 212 70.15 2.32 -1.49
C ASN A 212 69.21 2.38 -0.27
N ASP A 213 69.68 2.27 0.98
CA ASP A 213 71.03 2.08 1.54
C ASP A 213 70.92 1.73 3.05
N GLU A 214 71.96 1.06 3.52
CA GLU A 214 72.63 1.19 4.84
C GLU A 214 71.98 0.88 6.21
N GLU A 215 72.72 0.01 6.91
CA GLU A 215 73.23 0.12 8.29
C GLU A 215 72.47 -0.45 9.51
N LYS A 216 73.03 -1.59 10.00
CA LYS A 216 73.79 -1.76 11.27
C LYS A 216 73.16 -2.60 12.40
N LYS A 217 74.08 -3.36 13.03
CA LYS A 217 74.03 -4.15 14.29
C LYS A 217 73.44 -5.56 14.14
N GLU A 218 74.12 -6.65 14.49
CA GLU A 218 75.19 -6.93 15.47
C GLU A 218 76.08 -8.08 15.00
#